data_AF-A0A7V9R4V5-F1
#
_entry.id   AF-A0A7V9R4V5-F1
#
_cell.length_a   1.000
_cell.length_b   1.000
_cell.length_c   1.000
_cell.angle_alpha   90.00
_cell.angle_beta   90.00
_cell.angle_gamma   90.00
#
_symmetry.space_group_name_H-M   'P 1'
#
loop_
_entity.id
_entity.type
_entity.pdbx_description
1 polymer ?
#
loop_
_entity_poly.entity_id
_entity_poly.type
_entity_poly.pdbx_seq_one_letter_code
_entity_poly.pdbx_strand_id
1 'polypeptide(L)'
;MDKQTLRGHLEELHAELQQVESLDVNEREMLQNLARDVQEALSREDDSTQHYSSLGDRLREVIAQVEASHPRATMRMQQVIDHLAYLGI
;
A
#
# COMPACT_ATOMS: atom_id res chain seq x y z
N MET A 1 11.35 7.56 -12.37
CA MET A 1 10.04 7.18 -11.83
C MET A 1 9.75 8.13 -10.72
N ASP A 2 8.70 8.92 -10.89
CA ASP A 2 8.39 10.08 -10.07
C ASP A 2 7.40 9.68 -8.98
N LYS A 3 7.42 10.37 -7.84
CA LYS A 3 6.47 10.10 -6.73
C LYS A 3 5.01 10.17 -7.15
N GLN A 4 4.71 10.90 -8.23
CA GLN A 4 3.38 10.93 -8.85
C GLN A 4 2.95 9.56 -9.38
N THR A 5 3.87 8.78 -9.93
CA THR A 5 3.61 7.40 -10.38
C THR A 5 3.29 6.51 -9.19
N LEU A 6 4.09 6.58 -8.11
CA LEU A 6 3.81 5.86 -6.86
C LEU A 6 2.44 6.25 -6.28
N ARG A 7 2.12 7.55 -6.30
CA ARG A 7 0.80 8.08 -5.92
C ARG A 7 -0.33 7.42 -6.72
N GLY A 8 -0.20 7.39 -8.04
CA GLY A 8 -1.20 6.76 -8.92
C GLY A 8 -1.38 5.27 -8.64
N HIS A 9 -0.29 4.53 -8.44
CA HIS A 9 -0.35 3.11 -8.10
C HIS A 9 -1.02 2.86 -6.74
N LEU A 10 -0.81 3.75 -5.78
CA LEU A 10 -1.42 3.68 -4.46
C LEU A 10 -2.91 4.03 -4.49
N GLU A 11 -3.31 5.03 -5.26
CA GLU A 11 -4.73 5.35 -5.47
C GLU A 11 -5.47 4.23 -6.22
N GLU A 12 -4.84 3.63 -7.25
CA GLU A 12 -5.39 2.46 -7.92
C GLU A 12 -5.55 1.27 -6.97
N LEU A 13 -4.52 0.99 -6.16
CA LEU A 13 -4.59 -0.06 -5.15
C LEU A 13 -5.73 0.20 -4.18
N HIS A 14 -5.87 1.44 -3.68
CA HIS A 14 -6.97 1.81 -2.77
C HIS A 14 -8.35 1.65 -3.43
N ALA A 15 -8.49 2.06 -4.69
CA ALA A 15 -9.74 1.91 -5.44
C ALA A 15 -10.10 0.43 -5.66
N GLU A 16 -9.12 -0.40 -6.02
CA GLU A 16 -9.33 -1.84 -6.17
C GLU A 16 -9.76 -2.47 -4.84
N LEU A 17 -9.11 -2.11 -3.74
CA LEU A 17 -9.45 -2.60 -2.40
C LEU A 17 -10.83 -2.17 -1.93
N GLN A 18 -11.28 -0.96 -2.30
CA GLN A 18 -12.67 -0.52 -2.06
C GLN A 18 -13.69 -1.31 -2.88
N GLN A 19 -13.29 -1.80 -4.06
CA GLN A 19 -14.15 -2.59 -4.95
C GLN A 19 -14.17 -4.08 -4.63
N VAL A 20 -13.21 -4.60 -3.85
CA VAL A 20 -13.28 -5.96 -3.33
C VAL A 20 -14.36 -6.04 -2.26
N GLU A 21 -15.59 -6.34 -2.70
CA GLU A 21 -16.79 -6.52 -1.87
C GLU A 21 -16.66 -7.71 -0.89
N SER A 22 -15.60 -8.52 -1.03
CA SER A 22 -15.34 -9.75 -0.27
C SER A 22 -14.19 -9.65 0.73
N LEU A 23 -13.77 -8.45 1.14
CA LEU A 23 -12.80 -8.29 2.23
C LEU A 23 -13.49 -8.54 3.57
N ASP A 24 -12.91 -9.40 4.42
CA ASP A 24 -13.34 -9.50 5.81
C ASP A 24 -13.19 -8.16 6.53
N VAL A 25 -13.99 -7.94 7.57
CA VAL A 25 -13.96 -6.70 8.37
C VAL A 25 -12.54 -6.38 8.84
N ASN A 26 -11.79 -7.42 9.24
CA ASN A 26 -10.41 -7.29 9.71
C ASN A 26 -9.45 -6.85 8.59
N GLU A 27 -9.57 -7.44 7.40
CA GLU A 27 -8.79 -7.07 6.22
C GLU A 27 -9.12 -5.64 5.79
N ARG A 28 -10.41 -5.29 5.77
CA ARG A 28 -10.88 -3.94 5.43
C ARG A 28 -10.35 -2.87 6.37
N GLU A 29 -10.26 -3.14 7.67
CA GLU A 29 -9.67 -2.21 8.64
C GLU A 29 -8.16 -2.06 8.46
N MET A 30 -7.45 -3.16 8.18
CA MET A 30 -6.02 -3.13 7.86
C MET A 30 -5.74 -2.30 6.61
N LEU A 31 -6.53 -2.50 5.55
CA LEU A 31 -6.38 -1.78 4.29
C LEU A 31 -6.73 -0.30 4.41
N GLN A 32 -7.73 0.06 5.21
CA GLN A 32 -8.04 1.47 5.49
C GLN A 32 -6.94 2.15 6.31
N ASN A 33 -6.34 1.45 7.28
CA ASN A 33 -5.19 1.99 8.01
C ASN A 33 -3.99 2.16 7.09
N LEU A 34 -3.72 1.19 6.22
CA LEU A 34 -2.67 1.25 5.22
C LEU A 34 -2.87 2.45 4.27
N ALA A 35 -4.08 2.61 3.74
CA ALA A 35 -4.42 3.73 2.84
C ALA A 35 -4.24 5.09 3.53
N ARG A 36 -4.59 5.20 4.82
CA ARG A 36 -4.31 6.42 5.59
C ARG A 36 -2.82 6.67 5.78
N ASP A 37 -2.05 5.66 6.15
CA ASP A 37 -0.59 5.77 6.32
C ASP A 37 0.10 6.22 5.02
N VAL A 38 -0.33 5.64 3.90
CA VAL A 38 0.09 6.06 2.56
C VAL A 38 -0.23 7.53 2.31
N GLN A 39 -1.48 7.93 2.56
CA GLN A 39 -1.94 9.29 2.25
C GLN A 39 -1.21 10.34 3.11
N GLU A 40 -0.89 9.98 4.36
CA GLU A 40 -0.04 10.78 5.26
C GLU A 40 1.39 10.88 4.75
N ALA A 41 2.00 9.75 4.33
CA ALA A 41 3.35 9.73 3.77
C ALA A 41 3.46 10.55 2.47
N LEU A 42 2.39 10.58 1.67
CA LEU A 42 2.31 11.37 0.43
C LEU A 42 1.96 12.85 0.66
N SER A 43 1.30 13.18 1.77
CA SER A 43 0.91 14.56 2.11
C SER A 43 2.02 15.31 2.82
N ARG A 44 2.93 14.60 3.51
CA ARG A 44 4.17 15.20 3.99
C ARG A 44 5.11 15.44 2.80
N GLU A 45 5.44 16.70 2.56
CA GLU A 45 6.51 17.11 1.64
C GLU A 45 7.90 16.70 2.15
N ASP A 46 7.98 16.29 3.41
CA ASP A 46 9.19 15.79 4.05
C ASP A 46 9.42 14.31 3.66
N ASP A 47 10.38 14.08 2.76
CA ASP A 47 10.93 12.77 2.35
C ASP A 47 11.65 12.06 3.48
N SER A 48 10.97 11.84 4.59
CA SER A 48 11.48 10.99 5.64
C SER A 48 11.44 9.55 5.12
N THR A 49 12.56 9.05 4.59
CA THR A 49 12.81 7.65 4.22
C THR A 49 12.23 6.64 5.21
N GLN A 50 12.27 6.97 6.50
CA GLN A 50 11.69 6.17 7.58
C GLN A 50 10.18 5.91 7.44
N HIS A 51 9.40 6.87 6.94
CA HIS A 51 7.96 6.70 6.71
C HIS A 51 7.68 5.71 5.59
N TYR A 52 8.46 5.79 4.51
CA TYR A 52 8.28 4.89 3.38
C TYR A 52 8.74 3.46 3.69
N SER A 53 9.86 3.29 4.40
CA SER A 53 10.28 1.99 4.94
C SER A 53 9.20 1.39 5.84
N SER A 54 8.63 2.18 6.77
CA SER A 54 7.55 1.71 7.65
C SER A 54 6.29 1.34 6.88
N LEU A 55 5.98 2.07 5.79
CA LEU A 55 4.87 1.76 4.91
C LEU A 55 5.10 0.45 4.14
N GLY A 56 6.31 0.22 3.63
CA GLY A 56 6.67 -1.02 2.95
C GLY A 56 6.56 -2.26 3.84
N ASP A 57 6.99 -2.16 5.10
CA ASP A 57 6.84 -3.21 6.11
C ASP A 57 5.35 -3.52 6.38
N ARG A 58 4.55 -2.46 6.53
CA ARG A 58 3.10 -2.60 6.76
C ARG A 58 2.37 -3.21 5.57
N LEU A 59 2.76 -2.86 4.34
CA LEU A 59 2.26 -3.52 3.13
C LEU A 59 2.58 -5.03 3.15
N ARG A 60 3.79 -5.43 3.57
CA ARG A 60 4.18 -6.85 3.66
C ARG A 60 3.36 -7.62 4.68
N GLU A 61 3.05 -7.03 5.83
CA GLU A 61 2.19 -7.67 6.82
C GLU A 61 0.78 -7.89 6.29
N VAL A 62 0.19 -6.87 5.66
CA VAL A 62 -1.14 -6.99 5.05
C VAL A 62 -1.15 -8.01 3.93
N ILE A 63 -0.09 -8.06 3.09
CA ILE A 63 0.05 -9.09 2.05
C ILE A 63 0.02 -10.49 2.66
N ALA A 64 0.77 -10.75 3.71
CA ALA A 64 0.80 -12.07 4.36
C ALA A 64 -0.58 -12.48 4.92
N GLN A 65 -1.40 -11.51 5.31
CA GLN A 65 -2.75 -11.75 5.81
C GLN A 65 -3.75 -12.04 4.69
N VAL A 66 -3.68 -11.29 3.58
CA VAL A 66 -4.67 -11.33 2.50
C VAL A 66 -4.22 -12.13 1.28
N GLU A 67 -3.00 -12.70 1.25
CA GLU A 67 -2.49 -13.48 0.10
C GLU A 67 -3.32 -14.72 -0.18
N ALA A 68 -3.87 -15.34 0.88
CA ALA A 68 -4.67 -16.55 0.78
C ALA A 68 -6.07 -16.25 0.21
N SER A 69 -6.65 -15.10 0.57
CA SER A 69 -8.00 -14.68 0.16
C SER A 69 -7.99 -13.92 -1.17
N HIS A 70 -6.98 -13.09 -1.40
CA HIS A 70 -6.95 -12.07 -2.46
C HIS A 70 -5.58 -11.98 -3.16
N PRO A 71 -5.17 -13.02 -3.92
CA PRO A 71 -3.87 -13.07 -4.60
C PRO A 71 -3.66 -11.93 -5.62
N ARG A 72 -4.74 -11.36 -6.17
CA ARG A 72 -4.65 -10.21 -7.09
C ARG A 72 -4.30 -8.91 -6.36
N ALA A 73 -4.86 -8.71 -5.16
CA ALA A 73 -4.59 -7.53 -4.35
C ALA A 73 -3.14 -7.55 -3.84
N THR A 74 -2.64 -8.72 -3.44
CA THR A 74 -1.25 -8.88 -2.99
C THR A 74 -0.22 -8.66 -4.09
N MET A 75 -0.51 -9.05 -5.34
CA MET A 75 0.36 -8.70 -6.48
C MET A 75 0.49 -7.18 -6.69
N ARG A 76 -0.63 -6.43 -6.57
CA ARG A 76 -0.61 -4.96 -6.68
C ARG A 76 0.18 -4.33 -5.53
N MET A 77 -0.01 -4.81 -4.30
CA MET A 77 0.74 -4.36 -3.12
C MET A 77 2.25 -4.64 -3.26
N GLN A 78 2.63 -5.81 -3.78
CA GLN A 78 4.02 -6.15 -4.09
C GLN A 78 4.65 -5.17 -5.08
N GLN A 79 3.91 -4.76 -6.12
CA GLN A 79 4.40 -3.77 -7.10
C GLN A 79 4.66 -2.40 -6.46
N VAL A 80 3.85 -2.02 -5.46
CA VAL A 80 4.06 -0.79 -4.68
C VAL A 80 5.31 -0.91 -3.81
N ILE A 81 5.51 -2.03 -3.11
CA ILE A 81 6.73 -2.28 -2.32
C ILE A 81 7.98 -2.24 -3.21
N ASP A 82 7.90 -2.85 -4.38
CA ASP A 82 9.01 -2.86 -5.35
C ASP A 82 9.35 -1.45 -5.83
N HIS A 83 8.33 -0.62 -6.06
CA HIS A 83 8.53 0.80 -6.37
C HIS A 83 9.12 1.60 -5.21
N LEU A 84 8.68 1.35 -3.97
CA LEU A 84 9.26 1.97 -2.77
C LEU A 84 10.75 1.61 -2.65
N ALA A 85 11.07 0.32 -2.80
CA ALA A 85 12.44 -0.19 -2.77
C ALA A 85 13.29 0.38 -3.92
N TYR A 86 12.72 0.54 -5.12
CA TYR A 86 13.39 1.15 -6.27
C TYR A 86 13.76 2.61 -6.01
N LEU A 87 12.94 3.34 -5.24
CA LEU A 87 13.22 4.71 -4.82
C LEU A 87 14.29 4.80 -3.72
N GLY A 88 14.79 3.66 -3.22
CA GLY A 88 15.85 3.60 -2.21
C GLY A 88 15.40 4.05 -0.82
N ILE A 89 14.11 3.91 -0.53
CA ILE A 89 13.46 4.33 0.72
C ILE A 89 12.69 3.20 1.38
#